data_AF-J2R4Y9-F1
#
_entry.id   AF-J2R4Y9-F1
#
_cell.length_a   1.000
_cell.length_b   1.000
_cell.length_c   1.000
_cell.angle_alpha   90.00
_cell.angle_beta   90.00
_cell.angle_gamma   90.00
#
_symmetry.space_group_name_H-M   'P 1'
#
loop_
_entity.id
_entity.type
_entity.pdbx_description
1 polymer ?
#
loop_
_entity_poly.entity_id
_entity_poly.type
_entity_poly.pdbx_seq_one_letter_code
_entity_poly.pdbx_strand_id
1 'polypeptide(L)'
;MFRLYQSWAEGEAGLLLTGNVMIDRRAMTGPAGVVLEDERHLQRFRQWASIGRAGGAQFWMQLNHPGRQTMANLGQQALAPSAVALDLGQFSKMFAEPKPMDEADIEEVIQRFATSAVLAEKSGFTGVQIHAAHGYLISQFFSPLTNRRTDQWGGSLENRARLLL
;
A
#
# COMPACT_ATOMS: atom_id res chain seq x y z
N MET A 1 8.20 14.39 -9.65
CA MET A 1 6.92 13.67 -9.76
C MET A 1 5.97 14.34 -10.76
N PHE A 2 5.49 15.57 -10.54
CA PHE A 2 4.48 16.19 -11.42
C PHE A 2 4.86 16.26 -12.90
N ARG A 3 6.07 16.73 -13.24
CA ARG A 3 6.54 16.77 -14.64
C ARG A 3 6.55 15.39 -15.31
N LEU A 4 6.85 14.32 -14.58
CA LEU A 4 6.84 12.95 -15.11
C LEU A 4 5.44 12.54 -15.54
N TYR A 5 4.46 12.72 -14.65
CA TYR A 5 3.06 12.38 -14.96
C TYR A 5 2.46 13.30 -16.02
N GLN A 6 2.91 14.55 -16.10
CA GLN A 6 2.55 15.45 -17.18
C GLN A 6 3.03 14.91 -18.53
N SER A 7 4.31 14.53 -18.65
CA SER A 7 4.84 13.97 -19.90
C SER A 7 4.14 12.67 -20.32
N TRP A 8 3.73 11.83 -19.36
CA TRP A 8 2.96 10.63 -19.68
C TRP A 8 1.51 10.92 -20.08
N ALA A 9 0.89 11.92 -19.48
CA ALA A 9 -0.46 12.38 -19.83
C ALA A 9 -0.47 13.00 -21.25
N GLU A 10 0.54 13.79 -21.59
CA GLU A 10 0.76 14.35 -22.94
C GLU A 10 1.06 13.26 -24.00
N GLY A 11 1.55 12.09 -23.56
CA GLY A 11 1.83 10.93 -24.41
C GLY A 11 0.61 10.07 -24.74
N GLU A 12 -0.61 10.55 -24.51
CA GLU A 12 -1.89 9.90 -24.87
C GLU A 12 -2.11 8.50 -24.25
N ALA A 13 -1.56 8.26 -23.06
CA ALA A 13 -1.81 7.01 -22.33
C ALA A 13 -3.30 6.87 -21.96
N GLY A 14 -3.90 5.69 -22.17
CA GLY A 14 -5.30 5.45 -21.79
C GLY A 14 -5.52 5.36 -20.26
N LEU A 15 -4.54 4.83 -19.53
CA LEU A 15 -4.54 4.70 -18.07
C LEU A 15 -3.14 4.95 -17.52
N LEU A 16 -3.05 5.83 -16.54
CA LEU A 16 -1.87 6.01 -15.71
C LEU A 16 -2.09 5.37 -14.34
N LEU A 17 -1.02 4.84 -13.76
CA LEU A 17 -0.99 4.35 -12.39
C LEU A 17 0.04 5.15 -11.59
N THR A 18 -0.30 5.51 -10.36
CA THR A 18 0.71 6.04 -9.46
C THR A 18 1.73 4.95 -9.11
N GLY A 19 2.91 5.35 -8.64
CA GLY A 19 3.69 4.45 -7.77
C GLY A 19 2.98 4.23 -6.43
N ASN A 20 3.60 3.46 -5.54
CA ASN A 20 3.07 3.17 -4.21
C ASN A 20 2.69 4.46 -3.44
N VAL A 21 1.43 4.54 -3.03
CA VAL A 21 0.94 5.50 -2.04
C VAL A 21 0.57 4.71 -0.79
N MET A 22 1.23 5.01 0.33
CA MET A 22 0.99 4.33 1.59
C MET A 22 -0.30 4.85 2.25
N ILE A 23 -1.01 3.92 2.87
CA ILE A 23 -2.25 4.21 3.62
C ILE A 23 -1.99 4.68 5.07
N ASP A 24 -0.74 4.59 5.53
CA ASP A 24 -0.33 4.91 6.89
C ASP A 24 1.10 5.46 6.93
N ARG A 25 1.31 6.65 7.52
CA ARG A 25 2.65 7.23 7.73
C ARG A 25 3.57 6.36 8.59
N ARG A 26 3.00 5.48 9.41
CA ARG A 26 3.73 4.56 10.29
C ARG A 26 4.25 3.32 9.55
N ALA A 27 3.84 3.12 8.30
CA ALA A 27 4.18 1.96 7.50
C ALA A 27 4.77 2.39 6.15
N MET A 28 6.04 2.81 6.18
CA MET A 28 6.77 3.29 5.01
C MET A 28 7.79 2.26 4.51
N THR A 29 8.00 2.22 3.20
CA THR A 29 9.06 1.40 2.58
C THR A 29 10.40 2.13 2.49
N GLY A 30 10.42 3.45 2.69
CA GLY A 30 11.62 4.26 2.56
C GLY A 30 11.38 5.76 2.76
N PRO A 31 12.46 6.56 2.79
CA PRO A 31 12.37 8.01 2.91
C PRO A 31 11.65 8.62 1.71
N ALA A 32 10.97 9.75 1.93
CA ALA A 32 10.23 10.49 0.91
C ALA A 32 9.12 9.69 0.19
N GLY A 33 8.64 8.59 0.76
CA GLY A 33 7.45 7.90 0.26
C GLY A 33 6.21 8.77 0.36
N VAL A 34 5.24 8.52 -0.51
CA VAL A 34 3.97 9.26 -0.56
C VAL A 34 2.94 8.58 0.34
N VAL A 35 2.22 9.36 1.13
CA VAL A 35 1.18 8.88 2.05
C VAL A 35 -0.11 9.65 1.82
N LEU A 36 -1.23 8.94 1.77
CA LEU A 36 -2.56 9.55 1.75
C LEU A 36 -3.42 8.92 2.84
N GLU A 37 -3.34 9.44 4.05
CA GLU A 37 -4.08 8.93 5.21
C GLU A 37 -5.07 9.96 5.81
N ASP A 38 -4.95 11.22 5.39
CA ASP A 38 -5.80 12.34 5.82
C ASP A 38 -5.71 13.52 4.83
N GLU A 39 -6.38 14.62 5.16
CA GLU A 39 -6.54 15.77 4.26
C GLU A 39 -5.37 16.77 4.29
N ARG A 40 -4.33 16.59 5.14
CA ARG A 40 -3.26 17.58 5.33
C ARG A 40 -2.56 17.99 4.02
N HIS A 41 -2.51 17.10 3.04
CA HIS A 41 -1.83 17.33 1.76
C HIS A 41 -2.76 17.19 0.54
N LEU A 42 -4.08 17.16 0.75
CA LEU A 42 -5.07 16.87 -0.30
C LEU A 42 -4.93 17.77 -1.54
N GLN A 43 -4.54 19.04 -1.36
CA GLN A 43 -4.35 19.96 -2.48
C GLN A 43 -3.24 19.52 -3.44
N ARG A 44 -2.16 18.91 -2.94
CA ARG A 44 -1.08 18.36 -3.77
C ARG A 44 -1.55 17.14 -4.56
N PHE A 45 -2.40 16.32 -3.95
CA PHE A 45 -3.02 15.18 -4.64
C PHE A 45 -4.01 15.62 -5.70
N ARG A 46 -4.79 16.69 -5.47
CA ARG A 46 -5.64 17.32 -6.48
C ARG A 46 -4.86 17.82 -7.68
N GLN A 47 -3.73 18.49 -7.43
CA GLN A 47 -2.84 18.93 -8.50
C GLN A 47 -2.30 17.72 -9.28
N TRP A 48 -1.89 16.66 -8.59
CA TRP A 48 -1.37 15.45 -9.23
C TRP A 48 -2.41 14.77 -10.11
N ALA A 49 -3.62 14.58 -9.58
CA ALA A 49 -4.73 13.97 -10.31
C ALA A 49 -5.11 14.79 -11.54
N SER A 50 -5.19 16.12 -11.42
CA SER A 50 -5.45 17.04 -12.53
C SER A 50 -4.39 16.89 -13.64
N ILE A 51 -3.12 16.84 -13.26
CA ILE A 51 -2.01 16.67 -14.22
C ILE A 51 -2.10 15.32 -14.95
N GLY A 52 -2.26 14.21 -14.22
CA GLY A 52 -2.26 12.89 -14.85
C GLY A 52 -3.51 12.60 -15.69
N ARG A 53 -4.59 13.35 -15.48
CA ARG A 53 -5.80 13.28 -16.30
C ARG A 53 -5.80 14.26 -17.48
N ALA A 54 -4.80 15.14 -17.58
CA ALA A 54 -4.66 16.02 -18.74
C ALA A 54 -4.60 15.15 -20.01
N GLY A 55 -5.33 15.51 -21.06
CA GLY A 55 -5.43 14.68 -22.27
C GLY A 55 -6.46 13.53 -22.20
N GLY A 56 -7.22 13.40 -21.10
CA GLY A 56 -8.37 12.48 -21.03
C GLY A 56 -8.07 11.08 -20.47
N ALA A 57 -6.83 10.83 -20.05
CA ALA A 57 -6.43 9.58 -19.44
C ALA A 57 -7.21 9.28 -18.14
N GLN A 58 -7.46 7.99 -17.90
CA GLN A 58 -7.76 7.52 -16.54
C GLN A 58 -6.49 7.65 -15.68
N PHE A 59 -6.63 7.99 -14.41
CA PHE A 59 -5.49 8.03 -13.50
C PHE A 59 -5.85 7.42 -12.16
N TRP A 60 -5.25 6.25 -11.87
CA TRP A 60 -5.55 5.45 -10.69
C TRP A 60 -4.42 5.52 -9.66
N MET A 61 -4.79 5.62 -8.40
CA MET A 61 -3.85 5.59 -7.28
C MET A 61 -3.60 4.15 -6.81
N GLN A 62 -2.34 3.72 -6.79
CA GLN A 62 -1.95 2.43 -6.22
C GLN A 62 -1.76 2.56 -4.71
N LEU A 63 -2.72 2.06 -3.94
CA LEU A 63 -2.69 2.03 -2.48
C LEU A 63 -1.93 0.81 -1.97
N ASN A 64 -1.05 1.02 -0.98
CA ASN A 64 -0.20 -0.03 -0.46
C ASN A 64 0.01 0.04 1.06
N HIS A 65 0.39 -1.10 1.64
CA HIS A 65 0.94 -1.23 2.98
C HIS A 65 2.13 -2.20 2.94
N PRO A 66 3.31 -1.83 3.46
CA PRO A 66 4.55 -2.62 3.29
C PRO A 66 4.49 -3.99 3.98
N GLY A 67 3.74 -4.08 5.07
CA GLY A 67 3.71 -5.25 5.93
C GLY A 67 5.12 -5.53 6.49
N ARG A 68 5.61 -6.77 6.35
CA ARG A 68 6.98 -7.13 6.77
C ARG A 68 8.11 -6.48 5.97
N GLN A 69 7.83 -5.83 4.83
CA GLN A 69 8.84 -5.13 4.00
C GLN A 69 9.09 -3.68 4.48
N THR A 70 9.12 -3.48 5.79
CA THR A 70 9.46 -2.19 6.41
C THR A 70 10.94 -2.17 6.74
N MET A 71 11.65 -1.11 6.34
CA MET A 71 13.09 -0.97 6.59
C MET A 71 13.38 -0.69 8.07
N ALA A 72 14.32 -1.42 8.66
CA ALA A 72 14.67 -1.32 10.08
C ALA A 72 15.18 0.08 10.47
N ASN A 73 15.89 0.75 9.57
CA ASN A 73 16.44 2.09 9.80
C ASN A 73 15.38 3.20 9.90
N LEU A 74 14.12 2.93 9.57
CA LEU A 74 13.01 3.87 9.74
C LEU A 74 12.50 3.91 11.18
N GLY A 75 12.89 2.96 12.03
CA GLY A 75 12.42 2.86 13.42
C GLY A 75 10.91 2.57 13.54
N GLN A 76 10.30 2.07 12.47
CA GLN A 76 8.88 1.76 12.40
C GLN A 76 8.63 0.28 12.72
N GLN A 77 7.52 -0.01 13.41
CA GLN A 77 7.10 -1.39 13.64
C GLN A 77 6.60 -2.01 12.33
N ALA A 78 7.24 -3.08 11.88
CA ALA A 78 6.68 -3.91 10.81
C ALA A 78 5.47 -4.69 11.33
N LEU A 79 4.38 -4.68 10.58
CA LEU A 79 3.18 -5.49 10.84
C LEU A 79 3.08 -6.59 9.78
N ALA A 80 2.65 -7.79 10.16
CA ALA A 80 2.48 -8.89 9.22
C ALA A 80 1.41 -9.87 9.73
N PRO A 81 0.87 -10.76 8.88
CA PRO A 81 -0.05 -11.81 9.34
C PRO A 81 0.57 -12.74 10.39
N SER A 82 1.89 -12.94 10.37
CA SER A 82 2.63 -13.77 11.33
C SER A 82 4.04 -13.23 11.53
N ALA A 83 4.70 -13.63 12.63
CA ALA A 83 6.10 -13.29 12.94
C ALA A 83 7.08 -14.05 12.03
N VAL A 84 7.00 -13.82 10.72
CA VAL A 84 7.86 -14.45 9.72
C VAL A 84 8.65 -13.35 9.02
N ALA A 85 9.89 -13.15 9.46
CA ALA A 85 10.81 -12.18 8.88
C ALA A 85 11.08 -12.45 7.39
N LEU A 86 11.54 -11.43 6.67
CA LEU A 86 12.09 -11.61 5.32
C LEU A 86 13.40 -12.39 5.41
N ASP A 87 13.51 -13.44 4.60
CA ASP A 87 14.76 -14.17 4.43
C ASP A 87 15.36 -13.80 3.07
N LEU A 88 16.36 -12.93 3.12
CA LEU A 88 17.16 -12.48 1.98
C LEU A 88 18.65 -12.68 2.27
N GLY A 89 18.99 -13.67 3.11
CA GLY A 89 20.36 -13.94 3.55
C GLY A 89 20.98 -12.75 4.30
N GLN A 90 22.10 -12.23 3.78
CA GLN A 90 22.82 -11.12 4.42
C GLN A 90 21.99 -9.82 4.51
N PHE A 91 20.98 -9.69 3.66
CA PHE A 91 20.11 -8.53 3.57
C PHE A 91 18.91 -8.57 4.53
N SER A 92 18.67 -9.69 5.23
CA SER A 92 17.51 -9.84 6.13
C SER A 92 17.48 -8.78 7.24
N LYS A 93 18.65 -8.38 7.76
CA LYS A 93 18.78 -7.37 8.83
C LYS A 93 18.40 -5.94 8.41
N MET A 94 18.21 -5.70 7.11
CA MET A 94 17.75 -4.39 6.63
C MET A 94 16.26 -4.16 6.90
N PHE A 95 15.51 -5.21 7.17
CA PHE A 95 14.08 -5.17 7.44
C PHE A 95 13.79 -5.32 8.93
N ALA A 96 12.77 -4.61 9.40
CA ALA A 96 12.32 -4.70 10.78
C ALA A 96 11.70 -6.07 11.05
N GLU A 97 11.87 -6.58 12.27
CA GLU A 97 11.21 -7.81 12.70
C GLU A 97 9.69 -7.58 12.79
N PRO A 98 8.87 -8.40 12.10
CA PRO A 98 7.44 -8.16 12.04
C PRO A 98 6.71 -8.62 13.30
N LYS A 99 5.86 -7.74 13.83
CA LYS A 99 4.84 -8.08 14.83
C LYS A 99 3.67 -8.79 14.11
N PRO A 100 3.21 -9.97 14.57
CA PRO A 100 1.95 -10.54 14.13
C PRO A 100 0.80 -9.58 14.44
N MET A 101 -0.02 -9.28 13.45
CA MET A 101 -1.21 -8.45 13.62
C MET A 101 -2.25 -9.16 14.48
N ASP A 102 -2.88 -8.44 15.40
CA ASP A 102 -4.12 -8.87 16.03
C ASP A 102 -5.34 -8.46 15.19
N GLU A 103 -6.56 -8.79 15.64
CA GLU A 103 -7.80 -8.44 14.93
C GLU A 103 -7.94 -6.92 14.76
N ALA A 104 -7.59 -6.14 15.79
CA ALA A 104 -7.71 -4.69 15.77
C ALA A 104 -6.72 -4.05 14.79
N ASP A 105 -5.48 -4.57 14.71
CA ASP A 105 -4.50 -4.17 13.70
C ASP A 105 -5.07 -4.41 12.28
N ILE A 106 -5.76 -5.53 12.05
CA ILE A 106 -6.33 -5.89 10.74
C ILE A 106 -7.50 -4.97 10.39
N GLU A 107 -8.44 -4.77 11.32
CA GLU A 107 -9.55 -3.83 11.16
C GLU A 107 -9.07 -2.41 10.90
N GLU A 108 -8.01 -1.95 11.59
CA GLU A 108 -7.41 -0.64 11.34
C GLU A 108 -6.87 -0.54 9.92
N VAL A 109 -6.16 -1.57 9.42
CA VAL A 109 -5.63 -1.59 8.05
C VAL A 109 -6.76 -1.52 7.02
N ILE A 110 -7.86 -2.27 7.20
CA ILE A 110 -9.03 -2.22 6.33
C ILE A 110 -9.59 -0.80 6.28
N GLN A 111 -9.81 -0.20 7.46
CA GLN A 111 -10.34 1.16 7.56
C GLN A 111 -9.41 2.18 6.91
N ARG A 112 -8.09 2.00 6.99
CA ARG A 112 -7.10 2.88 6.35
C ARG A 112 -7.12 2.76 4.83
N PHE A 113 -7.21 1.54 4.27
CA PHE A 113 -7.40 1.38 2.82
C PHE A 113 -8.68 2.07 2.34
N ALA A 114 -9.80 1.89 3.05
CA ALA A 114 -11.05 2.57 2.73
C ALA A 114 -10.92 4.10 2.79
N THR A 115 -10.30 4.61 3.86
CA THR A 115 -10.07 6.06 4.05
C THR A 115 -9.21 6.63 2.93
N SER A 116 -8.08 6.00 2.60
CA SER A 116 -7.20 6.42 1.50
C SER A 116 -7.91 6.37 0.15
N ALA A 117 -8.79 5.40 -0.09
CA ALA A 117 -9.56 5.31 -1.32
C ALA A 117 -10.54 6.48 -1.47
N VAL A 118 -11.27 6.83 -0.40
CA VAL A 118 -12.16 8.00 -0.36
C VAL A 118 -11.37 9.29 -0.58
N LEU A 119 -10.18 9.42 0.02
CA LEU A 119 -9.33 10.59 -0.18
C LEU A 119 -8.76 10.67 -1.61
N ALA A 120 -8.48 9.53 -2.25
CA ALA A 120 -8.04 9.49 -3.64
C ALA A 120 -9.16 9.97 -4.58
N GLU A 121 -10.38 9.50 -4.38
CA GLU A 121 -11.57 9.99 -5.08
C GLU A 121 -11.77 11.50 -4.85
N LYS A 122 -11.73 11.95 -3.59
CA LYS A 122 -11.86 13.38 -3.21
C LYS A 122 -10.76 14.25 -3.83
N SER A 123 -9.61 13.66 -4.15
CA SER A 123 -8.50 14.31 -4.85
C SER A 123 -8.69 14.35 -6.36
N GLY A 124 -9.65 13.62 -6.92
CA GLY A 124 -9.97 13.60 -8.35
C GLY A 124 -9.26 12.50 -9.14
N PHE A 125 -8.65 11.51 -8.48
CA PHE A 125 -8.24 10.27 -9.15
C PHE A 125 -9.49 9.54 -9.66
N THR A 126 -9.39 8.87 -10.80
CA THR A 126 -10.54 8.19 -11.42
C THR A 126 -10.67 6.73 -11.01
N GLY A 127 -9.82 6.27 -10.10
CA GLY A 127 -9.87 4.94 -9.52
C GLY A 127 -8.74 4.71 -8.54
N VAL A 128 -8.78 3.54 -7.91
CA VAL A 128 -7.70 3.05 -7.05
C VAL A 128 -7.34 1.63 -7.46
N GLN A 129 -6.06 1.29 -7.32
CA GLN A 129 -5.57 -0.07 -7.41
C GLN A 129 -5.07 -0.50 -6.03
N ILE A 130 -5.61 -1.59 -5.52
CA ILE A 130 -5.14 -2.19 -4.27
C ILE A 130 -3.90 -3.04 -4.57
N HIS A 131 -2.77 -2.71 -3.94
CA HIS A 131 -1.54 -3.47 -4.18
C HIS A 131 -1.51 -4.79 -3.38
N ALA A 132 -1.97 -5.87 -4.04
CA ALA A 132 -2.03 -7.22 -3.48
C ALA A 132 -0.93 -8.17 -4.00
N ALA A 133 0.23 -7.63 -4.39
CA ALA A 133 1.31 -8.40 -5.03
C ALA A 133 2.69 -8.07 -4.43
N HIS A 134 3.75 -8.65 -5.01
CA HIS A 134 5.16 -8.40 -4.68
C HIS A 134 5.53 -8.57 -3.20
N GLY A 135 4.76 -9.39 -2.47
CA GLY A 135 5.04 -9.70 -1.06
C GLY A 135 4.78 -8.55 -0.09
N TYR A 136 3.97 -7.54 -0.47
CA TYR A 136 3.42 -6.53 0.46
C TYR A 136 2.26 -7.09 1.29
N LEU A 137 1.71 -6.30 2.22
CA LEU A 137 0.86 -6.82 3.30
C LEU A 137 -0.25 -7.77 2.83
N ILE A 138 -1.05 -7.36 1.83
CA ILE A 138 -2.16 -8.20 1.35
C ILE A 138 -1.64 -9.50 0.72
N SER A 139 -0.55 -9.43 -0.05
CA SER A 139 0.11 -10.63 -0.59
C SER A 139 0.68 -11.52 0.52
N GLN A 140 1.12 -10.93 1.64
CA GLN A 140 1.59 -11.68 2.81
C GLN A 140 0.44 -12.45 3.47
N PHE A 141 -0.76 -11.87 3.57
CA PHE A 141 -1.95 -12.59 4.05
C PHE A 141 -2.33 -13.74 3.12
N PHE A 142 -2.25 -13.53 1.80
CA PHE A 142 -2.62 -14.53 0.82
C PHE A 142 -1.69 -15.77 0.80
N SER A 143 -0.39 -15.55 1.02
CA SER A 143 0.63 -16.61 0.89
C SER A 143 0.76 -17.48 2.16
N PRO A 144 0.72 -18.82 2.05
CA PRO A 144 0.93 -19.72 3.20
C PRO A 144 2.37 -19.71 3.72
N LEU A 145 3.33 -19.17 2.96
CA LEU A 145 4.72 -19.04 3.40
C LEU A 145 4.88 -17.97 4.49
N THR A 146 4.01 -16.96 4.47
CA THR A 146 4.08 -15.77 5.32
C THR A 146 2.91 -15.67 6.28
N ASN A 147 1.74 -16.21 5.92
CA ASN A 147 0.59 -16.33 6.79
C ASN A 147 0.50 -17.74 7.38
N ARG A 148 0.93 -17.86 8.63
CA ARG A 148 0.88 -19.09 9.44
C ARG A 148 -0.22 -19.03 10.51
N ARG A 149 -1.21 -18.15 10.33
CA ARG A 149 -2.31 -18.00 11.28
C ARG A 149 -3.23 -19.21 11.24
N THR A 150 -3.88 -19.47 12.36
CA THR A 150 -4.87 -20.54 12.57
C THR A 150 -6.27 -20.00 12.85
N ASP A 151 -6.45 -18.68 12.76
CA ASP A 151 -7.72 -17.98 12.95
C ASP A 151 -8.43 -17.72 11.61
N GLN A 152 -9.46 -16.88 11.61
CA GLN A 152 -10.26 -16.55 10.43
C GLN A 152 -9.47 -15.84 9.31
N TRP A 153 -8.25 -15.38 9.57
CA TRP A 153 -7.40 -14.70 8.60
C TRP A 153 -6.31 -15.58 8.02
N GLY A 154 -6.22 -16.87 8.40
CA GLY A 154 -5.28 -17.83 7.83
C GLY A 154 -5.78 -19.26 7.81
N GLY A 155 -4.86 -20.21 7.56
CA GLY A 155 -5.22 -21.60 7.33
C GLY A 155 -5.73 -21.83 5.91
N SER A 156 -7.04 -21.80 5.68
CA SER A 156 -7.64 -22.11 4.37
C SER A 156 -7.37 -21.00 3.32
N LEU A 157 -7.62 -21.30 2.04
CA LEU A 157 -7.48 -20.29 0.97
C LEU A 157 -8.44 -19.11 1.19
N GLU A 158 -9.67 -19.41 1.57
CA GLU A 158 -10.75 -18.43 1.81
C GLU A 158 -10.34 -17.47 2.93
N ASN A 159 -9.82 -18.01 4.05
CA ASN A 159 -9.36 -17.19 5.17
C ASN A 159 -8.14 -16.33 4.80
N ARG A 160 -7.17 -16.88 4.04
CA ARG A 160 -6.00 -16.12 3.56
C ARG A 160 -6.37 -15.03 2.55
N ALA A 161 -7.44 -15.22 1.78
CA ALA A 161 -7.98 -14.22 0.86
C ALA A 161 -8.87 -13.17 1.54
N ARG A 162 -9.33 -13.41 2.78
CA ARG A 162 -10.31 -12.58 3.48
C ARG A 162 -9.95 -11.10 3.57
N LEU A 163 -8.67 -10.76 3.77
CA LEU A 163 -8.24 -9.36 3.84
C LEU A 163 -8.35 -8.63 2.49
N LEU A 164 -8.27 -9.35 1.36
CA LEU A 164 -8.35 -8.77 0.02
C LEU A 164 -9.79 -8.51 -0.44
N LEU A 165 -10.73 -9.33 0.03
CA LEU A 165 -12.14 -9.33 -0.41
C LEU A 165 -12.99 -8.35 0.39
#